data_AF-A0A1Y5FYL9-F1
#
_entry.id   AF-A0A1Y5FYL9-F1
#
_cell.length_a   1.000
_cell.length_b   1.000
_cell.length_c   1.000
_cell.angle_alpha   90.00
_cell.angle_beta   90.00
_cell.angle_gamma   90.00
#
_symmetry.space_group_name_H-M   'P 1'
#
loop_
_entity.id
_entity.type
_entity.pdbx_description
1 polymer ?
#
loop_
_entity_poly.entity_id
_entity_poly.type
_entity_poly.pdbx_seq_one_letter_code
_entity_poly.pdbx_strand_id
1 'polypeptide(L)'
;MHSELKRNIPGSPNWEGSFYERLTEYGEWDSKSFWVLHLELLSVAKQQNDNLPVERDFAYMLLYLQQRVLSLISAHFTKNDVFEISNVNVKQLYEFKERFEMAILGAISGEALPEASFDLENPLVKKV
;
A
#
# COMPACT_ATOMS: atom_id res chain seq x y z
N MET A 1 -14.79 0.40 -8.49
CA MET A 1 -15.09 -0.08 -7.13
C MET A 1 -13.75 -0.30 -6.45
N HIS A 2 -13.16 0.75 -5.86
CA HIS A 2 -11.82 0.75 -5.21
C HIS A 2 -11.82 1.88 -4.17
N SER A 3 -12.69 1.80 -3.17
CA SER A 3 -12.96 2.92 -2.28
C SER A 3 -11.72 3.33 -1.49
N GLU A 4 -10.93 2.36 -1.01
CA GLU A 4 -9.76 2.65 -0.18
C GLU A 4 -8.56 3.11 -1.03
N LEU A 5 -8.30 2.50 -2.18
CA LEU A 5 -7.29 2.98 -3.12
C LEU A 5 -7.59 4.42 -3.53
N LYS A 6 -8.83 4.72 -3.96
CA LYS A 6 -9.25 6.08 -4.31
C LYS A 6 -9.15 7.03 -3.13
N ARG A 7 -9.39 6.56 -1.91
CA ARG A 7 -9.25 7.35 -0.69
C ARG A 7 -7.80 7.85 -0.49
N ASN A 8 -6.81 7.06 -0.91
CA ASN A 8 -5.39 7.37 -0.79
C ASN A 8 -4.84 8.22 -1.95
N ILE A 9 -5.67 8.71 -2.88
CA ILE A 9 -5.24 9.55 -4.01
C ILE A 9 -5.51 11.03 -3.73
N PRO A 10 -4.55 11.96 -4.02
CA PRO A 10 -4.72 13.37 -3.71
C PRO A 10 -5.96 13.97 -4.36
N GLY A 11 -6.69 14.77 -3.59
CA GLY A 11 -7.96 15.34 -4.02
C GLY A 11 -9.17 14.44 -3.81
N SER A 12 -9.02 13.26 -3.21
CA SER A 12 -10.15 12.44 -2.78
C SER A 12 -10.96 13.16 -1.69
N PRO A 13 -12.31 13.20 -1.79
CA PRO A 13 -13.14 13.84 -0.77
C PRO A 13 -13.09 13.11 0.59
N ASN A 14 -12.60 11.86 0.61
CA ASN A 14 -12.46 11.04 1.82
C ASN A 14 -10.99 10.87 2.25
N TRP A 15 -10.09 11.73 1.76
CA TRP A 15 -8.64 11.65 1.96
C TRP A 15 -8.24 11.63 3.45
N GLU A 16 -8.94 12.41 4.28
CA GLU A 16 -8.64 12.53 5.71
C GLU A 16 -8.67 11.17 6.41
N GLY A 17 -7.61 10.87 7.17
CA GLY A 17 -7.43 9.59 7.87
C GLY A 17 -7.17 8.39 6.94
N SER A 18 -6.85 8.61 5.66
CA SER A 18 -6.32 7.55 4.79
C SER A 18 -4.88 7.20 5.16
N PHE A 19 -4.41 6.00 4.80
CA PHE A 19 -3.04 5.58 5.09
C PHE A 19 -2.01 6.58 4.54
N TYR A 20 -2.18 6.99 3.27
CA TYR A 20 -1.25 7.90 2.62
C TYR A 20 -1.32 9.31 3.21
N GLU A 21 -2.49 9.78 3.64
CA GLU A 21 -2.62 11.05 4.38
C GLU A 21 -1.83 10.99 5.70
N ARG A 22 -2.03 9.94 6.50
CA ARG A 22 -1.30 9.76 7.76
C ARG A 22 0.21 9.74 7.55
N LEU A 23 0.65 9.03 6.52
CA LEU A 23 2.06 8.92 6.18
C LEU A 23 2.64 10.24 5.68
N THR A 24 2.00 10.92 4.73
CA THR A 24 2.58 12.10 4.06
C THR A 24 2.51 13.37 4.89
N GLU A 25 1.46 13.55 5.70
CA GLU A 25 1.25 14.79 6.48
C GLU A 25 1.87 14.72 7.88
N TYR A 26 1.86 13.54 8.51
CA TYR A 26 2.30 13.38 9.91
C TYR A 26 3.51 12.48 10.07
N GLY A 27 4.02 11.85 9.00
CA GLY A 27 5.11 10.87 9.11
C GLY A 27 4.70 9.65 9.92
N GLU A 28 3.41 9.31 9.95
CA GLU A 28 2.91 8.20 10.78
C GLU A 28 2.62 6.97 9.93
N TRP A 29 3.24 5.84 10.28
CA TRP A 29 2.84 4.54 9.76
C TRP A 29 1.60 4.03 10.49
N ASP A 30 0.40 4.47 10.07
CA ASP A 30 -0.85 3.93 10.62
C ASP A 30 -1.11 2.51 10.09
N SER A 31 -0.62 1.52 10.86
CA SER A 31 -0.75 0.10 10.50
C SER A 31 -2.19 -0.32 10.24
N LYS A 32 -3.18 0.27 10.92
CA LYS A 32 -4.58 -0.10 10.75
C LYS A 32 -5.08 0.27 9.36
N SER A 33 -4.91 1.52 8.92
CA SER A 33 -5.30 1.94 7.57
C SER A 33 -4.45 1.27 6.50
N PHE A 34 -3.17 0.99 6.76
CA PHE A 34 -2.35 0.19 5.85
C PHE A 34 -2.98 -1.18 5.58
N TRP A 35 -3.38 -1.91 6.64
CA TRP A 35 -3.95 -3.24 6.47
C TRP A 35 -5.28 -3.23 5.72
N VAL A 36 -6.08 -2.19 5.88
CA VAL A 36 -7.33 -1.98 5.13
C VAL A 36 -7.05 -1.74 3.65
N LEU A 37 -6.11 -0.84 3.32
CA LEU A 37 -5.67 -0.61 1.94
C LEU A 37 -5.12 -1.90 1.32
N HIS A 38 -4.23 -2.58 2.03
CA HIS A 38 -3.64 -3.85 1.58
C HIS A 38 -4.70 -4.90 1.28
N LEU A 39 -5.73 -5.04 2.13
CA LEU A 39 -6.82 -5.99 1.92
C LEU A 39 -7.60 -5.67 0.63
N GLU A 40 -7.84 -4.39 0.35
CA GLU A 40 -8.47 -3.98 -0.91
C GLU A 40 -7.59 -4.34 -2.11
N LEU A 41 -6.27 -4.08 -2.06
CA LEU A 41 -5.35 -4.46 -3.13
C LEU A 41 -5.37 -5.97 -3.43
N LEU A 42 -5.39 -6.81 -2.39
CA LEU A 42 -5.55 -8.27 -2.56
C LEU A 42 -6.89 -8.64 -3.19
N SER A 43 -7.97 -7.96 -2.79
CA SER A 43 -9.28 -8.18 -3.39
C SER A 43 -9.29 -7.80 -4.86
N VAL A 44 -8.58 -6.73 -5.24
CA VAL A 44 -8.46 -6.30 -6.63
C VAL A 44 -7.66 -7.32 -7.44
N ALA A 45 -6.53 -7.80 -6.92
CA ALA A 45 -5.75 -8.86 -7.56
C ALA A 45 -6.63 -10.07 -7.93
N LYS A 46 -7.45 -10.55 -6.98
CA LYS A 46 -8.37 -11.68 -7.19
C LYS A 46 -9.49 -11.42 -8.21
N GLN A 47 -9.79 -10.16 -8.49
CA GLN A 47 -10.83 -9.75 -9.42
C GLN A 47 -10.29 -9.39 -10.80
N GLN A 48 -8.96 -9.33 -10.96
CA GLN A 48 -8.38 -9.08 -12.27
C GLN A 48 -8.67 -10.24 -13.21
N ASN A 49 -8.83 -9.87 -14.49
CA ASN A 49 -8.94 -10.83 -15.57
C ASN A 49 -7.63 -10.78 -16.36
N ASP A 50 -6.84 -11.83 -16.23
CA ASP A 50 -5.50 -11.94 -16.84
C ASP A 50 -5.51 -11.81 -18.37
N ASN A 51 -6.69 -11.90 -19.01
CA ASN A 51 -6.87 -11.74 -20.45
C ASN A 51 -7.22 -10.31 -20.88
N LEU A 52 -7.38 -9.37 -19.94
CA LEU A 52 -7.73 -7.99 -20.23
C LEU A 52 -6.62 -7.03 -19.78
N PRO A 53 -6.37 -5.94 -20.53
CA PRO A 53 -5.43 -4.92 -20.10
C PRO A 53 -5.96 -4.22 -18.85
N VAL A 54 -5.03 -3.86 -17.96
CA VAL A 54 -5.34 -3.03 -16.78
C VAL A 54 -5.80 -1.64 -17.24
N GLU A 55 -6.91 -1.16 -16.70
CA GLU A 55 -7.41 0.18 -17.03
C GLU A 55 -6.38 1.27 -16.67
N ARG A 56 -6.20 2.24 -17.57
CA ARG A 56 -5.18 3.28 -17.46
C ARG A 56 -5.27 4.06 -16.14
N ASP A 57 -6.46 4.52 -15.78
CA ASP A 57 -6.66 5.33 -14.58
C ASP A 57 -6.41 4.51 -13.32
N PHE A 58 -6.76 3.23 -13.35
CA PHE A 58 -6.49 2.31 -12.26
C PHE A 58 -4.98 2.04 -12.10
N ALA A 59 -4.28 1.76 -13.20
CA ALA A 59 -2.82 1.62 -13.20
C ALA A 59 -2.12 2.90 -12.70
N TYR A 60 -2.61 4.08 -13.11
CA TYR A 60 -2.11 5.36 -12.62
C TYR A 60 -2.26 5.48 -11.10
N MET A 61 -3.44 5.18 -10.54
CA MET A 61 -3.66 5.26 -9.09
C MET A 61 -2.71 4.34 -8.31
N LEU A 62 -2.54 3.10 -8.77
CA LEU A 62 -1.62 2.14 -8.14
C LEU A 62 -0.17 2.62 -8.16
N LEU A 63 0.33 2.99 -9.35
CA LEU A 63 1.72 3.39 -9.52
C LEU A 63 2.03 4.72 -8.84
N TYR A 64 1.08 5.66 -8.86
CA TYR A 64 1.20 6.93 -8.14
C TYR A 64 1.37 6.67 -6.65
N LEU A 65 0.46 5.90 -6.05
CA LEU A 65 0.50 5.61 -4.62
C LEU A 65 1.77 4.84 -4.24
N GLN A 66 2.16 3.86 -5.06
CA GLN A 66 3.41 3.12 -4.89
C GLN A 66 4.61 4.06 -4.86
N GLN A 67 4.76 4.90 -5.89
CA GLN A 67 5.88 5.82 -6.00
C GLN A 67 5.97 6.74 -4.79
N ARG A 68 4.84 7.27 -4.33
CA ARG A 68 4.81 8.21 -3.20
C ARG A 68 5.21 7.54 -1.89
N VAL A 69 4.61 6.41 -1.55
CA VAL A 69 4.94 5.67 -0.32
C VAL A 69 6.41 5.25 -0.33
N LEU A 70 6.90 4.68 -1.44
CA LEU A 70 8.31 4.25 -1.53
C LEU A 70 9.30 5.42 -1.45
N SER A 71 8.92 6.60 -1.96
CA SER A 71 9.75 7.80 -1.83
C SER A 71 9.86 8.25 -0.37
N LEU A 72 8.75 8.22 0.38
CA LEU A 72 8.74 8.57 1.81
C LEU A 72 9.52 7.56 2.66
N ILE A 73 9.43 6.26 2.34
CA ILE A 73 10.26 5.23 2.97
C ILE A 73 11.74 5.47 2.65
N SER A 74 12.08 5.84 1.42
CA SER A 74 13.46 6.14 1.04
C SER A 74 13.99 7.40 1.75
N ALA A 75 13.14 8.41 1.91
CA ALA A 75 13.45 9.62 2.67
C ALA A 75 13.78 9.30 4.13
N HIS A 76 12.99 8.43 4.79
CA HIS A 76 13.25 7.97 6.15
C HIS A 76 14.65 7.38 6.38
N PHE A 77 15.20 6.70 5.38
CA PHE A 77 16.55 6.13 5.46
C PHE A 77 17.67 7.06 4.97
N THR A 78 17.32 8.22 4.44
CA THR A 78 18.29 9.17 3.90
C THR A 78 18.86 10.03 5.02
N LYS A 79 20.17 9.89 5.29
CA LYS A 79 20.90 10.49 6.42
C LYS A 79 20.70 12.01 6.63
N ASN A 80 20.33 12.76 5.59
CA ASN A 80 20.16 14.21 5.62
C ASN A 80 18.72 14.66 5.31
N ASP A 81 17.78 13.73 5.24
CA ASP A 81 16.37 14.06 5.10
C ASP A 81 15.78 14.29 6.50
N VAL A 82 14.83 15.22 6.59
CA VAL A 82 14.13 15.55 7.84
C VAL A 82 12.89 14.67 8.05
N PHE A 83 12.52 13.89 7.04
CA PHE A 83 11.34 13.03 7.10
C PHE A 83 11.65 11.76 7.89
N GLU A 84 10.93 11.54 9.00
CA GLU A 84 11.01 10.33 9.81
C GLU A 84 9.65 9.65 9.89
N ILE A 85 9.61 8.34 9.63
CA ILE A 85 8.40 7.54 9.78
C ILE A 85 8.35 7.00 11.21
N SER A 86 7.28 7.33 11.92
CA SER A 86 6.98 6.90 13.29
C SER A 86 5.96 5.76 13.31
N ASN A 87 5.70 5.19 14.51
CA ASN A 87 4.76 4.08 14.76
C ASN A 87 5.12 2.74 14.07
N VAL A 88 6.37 2.59 13.64
CA VAL A 88 6.90 1.37 13.05
C VAL A 88 8.41 1.31 13.32
N ASN A 89 8.97 0.12 13.55
CA ASN A 89 10.41 -0.04 13.61
C ASN A 89 11.00 -0.35 12.22
N VAL A 90 12.32 -0.18 12.06
CA VAL A 90 13.01 -0.37 10.78
C VAL A 90 12.76 -1.74 10.16
N LYS A 91 12.78 -2.82 10.95
CA LYS A 91 12.53 -4.19 10.45
C LYS A 91 11.12 -4.31 9.88
N GLN A 92 10.13 -3.86 10.64
CA GLN A 92 8.73 -3.85 10.21
C GLN A 92 8.52 -2.97 8.99
N LEU A 93 9.19 -1.83 8.88
CA LEU A 93 9.08 -0.95 7.73
C LEU A 93 9.55 -1.62 6.44
N TYR A 94 10.62 -2.42 6.49
CA TYR A 94 11.04 -3.24 5.35
C TYR A 94 10.02 -4.32 4.99
N GLU A 95 9.47 -5.03 5.99
CA GLU A 95 8.44 -6.07 5.78
C GLU A 95 7.16 -5.47 5.16
N PHE A 96 6.72 -4.31 5.66
CA PHE A 96 5.61 -3.56 5.11
C PHE A 96 5.88 -3.10 3.67
N LYS A 97 7.09 -2.60 3.40
CA LYS A 97 7.52 -2.15 2.07
C LYS A 97 7.40 -3.28 1.06
N GLU A 98 8.02 -4.43 1.34
CA GLU A 98 7.99 -5.61 0.48
C GLU A 98 6.55 -6.02 0.20
N ARG A 99 5.74 -6.11 1.25
CA ARG A 99 4.35 -6.53 1.15
C ARG A 99 3.52 -5.58 0.30
N PHE A 100 3.72 -4.28 0.48
CA PHE A 100 3.04 -3.25 -0.30
C PHE A 100 3.43 -3.31 -1.79
N GLU A 101 4.72 -3.48 -2.09
CA GLU A 101 5.20 -3.66 -3.46
C GLU A 101 4.53 -4.89 -4.11
N MET A 102 4.49 -6.02 -3.42
CA MET A 102 3.89 -7.25 -3.95
C MET A 102 2.37 -7.15 -4.09
N ALA A 103 1.68 -6.45 -3.19
CA ALA A 103 0.24 -6.21 -3.31
C ALA A 103 -0.10 -5.32 -4.52
N ILE A 104 0.72 -4.30 -4.82
CA ILE A 104 0.57 -3.46 -6.02
C ILE A 104 0.80 -4.28 -7.29
N LEU A 105 1.88 -5.07 -7.34
CA LEU A 105 2.14 -5.93 -8.49
C LEU A 105 1.00 -6.94 -8.70
N GLY A 106 0.52 -7.59 -7.63
CA GLY A 106 -0.62 -8.50 -7.71
C GLY A 106 -1.91 -7.82 -8.16
N ALA A 107 -2.17 -6.58 -7.73
CA ALA A 107 -3.33 -5.81 -8.19
C ALA A 107 -3.30 -5.48 -9.70
N ILE A 108 -2.10 -5.46 -10.29
CA ILE A 108 -1.88 -5.28 -11.74
C ILE A 108 -1.93 -6.62 -12.47
N SER A 109 -1.26 -7.64 -11.97
CA SER A 109 -1.07 -8.92 -12.66
C SER A 109 -2.19 -9.93 -12.47
N GLY A 110 -3.00 -9.77 -11.42
CA GLY A 110 -3.95 -10.80 -10.96
C GLY A 110 -3.34 -11.83 -10.00
N GLU A 111 -2.03 -11.81 -9.81
CA GLU A 111 -1.31 -12.81 -9.02
C GLU A 111 -0.93 -12.27 -7.63
N ALA A 112 -1.72 -12.61 -6.61
CA ALA A 112 -1.38 -12.32 -5.23
C ALA A 112 -0.51 -13.43 -4.62
N LEU A 113 0.62 -13.05 -4.02
CA LEU A 113 1.44 -13.99 -3.26
C LEU A 113 0.69 -14.55 -2.04
N PRO A 114 0.88 -15.83 -1.68
CA PRO A 114 0.25 -16.40 -0.51
C PRO A 114 0.82 -15.78 0.77
N GLU A 115 -0.01 -15.66 1.81
CA GLU A 115 0.36 -15.04 3.10
C GLU A 115 1.60 -15.69 3.74
N ALA A 116 1.81 -16.99 3.53
CA ALA A 116 2.99 -17.72 4.00
C ALA A 116 4.33 -17.26 3.38
N SER A 117 4.30 -16.39 2.36
CA SER A 117 5.50 -15.82 1.74
C SER A 117 6.07 -14.63 2.51
N PHE A 118 5.35 -14.13 3.53
CA PHE A 118 5.71 -12.90 4.24
C PHE A 118 5.98 -13.17 5.71
N ASP A 119 7.05 -12.56 6.24
CA ASP A 119 7.34 -12.56 7.68
C ASP A 119 6.28 -11.79 8.49
N LEU A 120 5.69 -10.76 7.87
CA LEU A 120 4.62 -9.95 8.44
C LEU A 120 3.27 -10.35 7.82
N GLU A 121 2.47 -11.11 8.57
CA GLU A 121 1.13 -11.54 8.16
C GLU A 121 0.10 -10.40 8.32
N ASN A 122 -0.87 -10.32 7.40
CA ASN A 122 -1.96 -9.35 7.53
C ASN A 122 -3.00 -9.89 8.50
N PRO A 123 -3.22 -9.23 9.66
CA PRO A 123 -4.15 -9.73 10.68
C PRO A 123 -5.62 -9.75 10.23
N LEU A 124 -5.95 -9.07 9.13
CA LEU A 124 -7.31 -9.03 8.55
C LEU A 124 -7.55 -10.16 7.53
N VAL A 125 -6.50 -10.80 7.03
CA VAL A 125 -6.64 -11.95 6.15
C VAL A 125 -6.94 -13.16 7.04
N LYS A 126 -8.16 -13.70 6.95
CA LYS A 126 -8.51 -14.94 7.65
C LYS A 126 -7.58 -16.05 7.13
N LYS A 127 -6.87 -16.72 8.04
CA LYS A 127 -6.20 -17.99 7.73
C LYS A 127 -7.29 -18.97 7.31
N VAL A 128 -7.35 -19.31 6.03
CA VAL A 128 -8.18 -20.40 5.49
C VAL A 128 -7.35 -21.66 5.54
#